data_AF-A0A2D8CN49-F1
#
_entry.id   AF-A0A2D8CN49-F1
#
_cell.length_a   1.000
_cell.length_b   1.000
_cell.length_c   1.000
_cell.angle_alpha   90.00
_cell.angle_beta   90.00
_cell.angle_gamma   90.00
#
_symmetry.space_group_name_H-M   'P 1'
#
loop_
_entity.id
_entity.type
_entity.pdbx_description
1 polymer ?
#
loop_
_entity_poly.entity_id
_entity_poly.type
_entity_poly.pdbx_seq_one_letter_code
_entity_poly.pdbx_strand_id
1 'polypeptide(L)'
;MAGEVGLQSDVYLEGTAKPRTLHLKTLRRQWQIIALQILATVALIGMYLEVVSTYVVNSIDHTILFDTIELLISDQLPLGDWLTGEGRTGLGRFFVPLVLGLGLGGIMAFIAFQSPKVQQRIRLGFIVGLIVLLVGRLMLSWFAGMLFSFELRLPNDSELETLQTPLLLIMSLMILFLYLLPVIMGTRGIWGLSRRSIAWAIGFTLLFLGIHAILTFPLIKAQLGSYGGTLATLESQTSDPTIGLFGLKLVTQEQFNLILIAVLIMVFQEASYGVIRNLEYAFRLPESCKRDPEYVRQMDNVLNTHLRHTFLFLGLTAVATMVALGFHKVLLTIVSDTTGSQWAGQVSESIELTLTYGLVISALLFLSIMAVLRFFIPWQRVIGFIQSRTNRTAVESEPTKDFAQL
;
A
#
# COMPACT_ATOMS: atom_id res chain seq x y z
N MET A 1 -32.87 48.12 -5.39
CA MET A 1 -32.14 48.83 -4.33
C MET A 1 -31.57 47.77 -3.40
N ALA A 2 -30.38 47.29 -3.76
CA ALA A 2 -29.66 46.26 -3.02
C ALA A 2 -28.80 46.97 -1.97
N GLY A 3 -29.17 46.83 -0.70
CA GLY A 3 -28.33 47.24 0.40
C GLY A 3 -27.22 46.22 0.57
N GLU A 4 -25.98 46.69 0.43
CA GLU A 4 -24.76 45.97 0.74
C GLU A 4 -24.84 45.43 2.16
N VAL A 5 -24.94 44.11 2.30
CA VAL A 5 -24.75 43.44 3.58
C VAL A 5 -23.26 43.56 3.88
N GLY A 6 -22.96 44.40 4.87
CA GLY A 6 -21.62 44.82 5.24
C GLY A 6 -20.64 43.65 5.39
N LEU A 7 -19.46 43.86 4.81
CA LEU A 7 -18.23 43.15 5.16
C LEU A 7 -18.04 43.21 6.68
N GLN A 8 -18.37 42.11 7.36
CA GLN A 8 -18.04 41.92 8.76
C GLN A 8 -16.53 41.70 8.84
N SER A 9 -15.84 42.83 8.94
CA SER A 9 -14.44 42.96 9.27
C SER A 9 -14.22 42.47 10.71
N ASP A 10 -13.16 41.67 10.85
CA ASP A 10 -12.25 41.71 11.98
C ASP A 10 -12.83 41.38 13.37
N VAL A 11 -12.90 40.09 13.65
CA VAL A 11 -12.54 39.57 14.98
C VAL A 11 -11.14 38.96 14.88
N TYR A 12 -10.14 39.83 14.85
CA TYR A 12 -8.78 39.46 15.22
C TYR A 12 -8.75 39.33 16.75
N LEU A 13 -9.08 38.15 17.26
CA LEU A 13 -8.65 37.76 18.60
C LEU A 13 -7.18 37.38 18.53
N GLU A 14 -6.34 38.26 19.08
CA GLU A 14 -5.01 37.99 19.63
C GLU A 14 -4.08 37.04 18.85
N GLY A 15 -3.16 37.66 18.10
CA GLY A 15 -1.73 37.34 18.23
C GLY A 15 -1.16 36.05 17.63
N THR A 16 -1.91 34.98 17.39
CA THR A 16 -1.33 33.77 16.77
C THR A 16 -2.35 32.94 15.98
N ALA A 17 -1.93 32.52 14.77
CA ALA A 17 -2.59 31.64 13.81
C ALA A 17 -3.66 32.29 12.89
N LYS A 18 -3.40 32.22 11.57
CA LYS A 18 -4.39 32.49 10.52
C LYS A 18 -5.70 31.72 10.83
N PRO A 19 -6.89 32.32 10.65
CA PRO A 19 -8.15 31.63 10.89
C PRO A 19 -8.16 30.31 10.10
N ARG A 20 -8.31 29.19 10.80
CA ARG A 20 -8.38 27.87 10.18
C ARG A 20 -9.62 27.82 9.30
N THR A 21 -9.46 27.40 8.06
CA THR A 21 -10.55 27.27 7.09
C THR A 21 -10.49 25.92 6.41
N LEU A 22 -11.66 25.39 6.05
CA LEU A 22 -11.82 24.11 5.34
C LEU A 22 -11.58 24.23 3.83
N HIS A 23 -10.94 25.30 3.38
CA HIS A 23 -10.50 25.44 2.00
C HIS A 23 -9.46 24.38 1.65
N LEU A 24 -9.58 23.74 0.48
CA LEU A 24 -8.67 22.65 0.09
C LEU A 24 -7.18 23.04 0.13
N LYS A 25 -6.85 24.30 -0.20
CA LYS A 25 -5.47 24.80 -0.20
C LYS A 25 -4.84 24.82 1.20
N THR A 26 -5.64 25.09 2.23
CA THR A 26 -5.22 25.11 3.64
C THR A 26 -5.38 23.73 4.28
N LEU A 27 -6.49 23.04 4.00
CA LEU A 27 -6.82 21.73 4.55
C LEU A 27 -5.78 20.66 4.18
N ARG A 28 -5.28 20.66 2.94
CA ARG A 28 -4.22 19.72 2.51
C ARG A 28 -2.87 19.92 3.21
N ARG A 29 -2.66 21.08 3.86
CA ARG A 29 -1.45 21.38 4.64
C ARG A 29 -1.63 21.08 6.13
N GLN A 30 -2.83 20.65 6.54
CA GLN A 30 -3.07 20.26 7.92
C GLN A 30 -2.29 19.00 8.25
N TRP A 31 -1.71 18.99 9.45
CA TRP A 31 -0.89 17.88 9.89
C TRP A 31 -1.67 16.57 9.98
N GLN A 32 -2.98 16.57 10.29
CA GLN A 32 -3.78 15.34 10.35
C GLN A 32 -3.90 14.68 8.97
N ILE A 33 -4.14 15.48 7.92
CA ILE A 33 -4.21 15.00 6.55
C ILE A 33 -2.84 14.51 6.08
N ILE A 34 -1.79 15.28 6.35
CA ILE A 34 -0.41 14.89 6.02
C ILE A 34 -0.03 13.59 6.75
N ALA A 35 -0.38 13.44 8.03
CA ALA A 35 -0.11 12.25 8.81
C ALA A 35 -0.79 11.01 8.21
N LEU A 36 -2.05 11.11 7.79
CA LEU A 36 -2.73 10.02 7.08
C LEU A 36 -2.09 9.72 5.72
N GLN A 37 -1.67 10.72 4.96
CA GLN A 37 -0.99 10.52 3.68
C GLN A 37 0.40 9.87 3.84
N ILE A 38 1.16 10.29 4.85
CA ILE A 38 2.45 9.67 5.19
C ILE A 38 2.23 8.24 5.66
N LEU A 39 1.27 8.00 6.57
CA LEU A 39 0.93 6.65 7.03
C LEU A 39 0.55 5.74 5.87
N ALA A 40 -0.29 6.22 4.95
CA ALA A 40 -0.65 5.48 3.75
C ALA A 40 0.57 5.21 2.85
N THR A 41 1.47 6.17 2.69
CA THR A 41 2.68 6.02 1.86
C THR A 41 3.66 5.02 2.48
N VAL A 42 3.87 5.09 3.79
CA VAL A 42 4.69 4.13 4.54
C VAL A 42 4.09 2.73 4.47
N ALA A 43 2.77 2.60 4.63
CA ALA A 43 2.08 1.32 4.51
C ALA A 43 2.17 0.76 3.08
N LEU A 44 2.08 1.59 2.04
CA LEU A 44 2.28 1.20 0.64
C LEU A 44 3.70 0.68 0.40
N ILE A 45 4.72 1.40 0.89
CA ILE A 45 6.12 0.99 0.75
C ILE A 45 6.38 -0.29 1.52
N GLY A 46 5.93 -0.37 2.78
CA GLY A 46 6.06 -1.57 3.61
C GLY A 46 5.38 -2.77 2.98
N MET A 47 4.14 -2.61 2.50
CA MET A 47 3.40 -3.65 1.80
C MET A 47 4.17 -4.15 0.58
N TYR A 48 4.68 -3.23 -0.24
CA TYR A 48 5.44 -3.58 -1.43
C TYR A 48 6.73 -4.35 -1.09
N LEU A 49 7.51 -3.83 -0.14
CA LEU A 49 8.77 -4.45 0.28
C LEU A 49 8.55 -5.82 0.91
N GLU A 50 7.51 -5.99 1.71
CA GLU A 50 7.19 -7.27 2.36
C GLU A 50 6.80 -8.33 1.32
N VAL A 51 5.94 -7.97 0.36
CA VAL A 51 5.54 -8.85 -0.74
C VAL A 51 6.76 -9.21 -1.60
N VAL A 52 7.58 -8.23 -1.94
CA VAL A 52 8.77 -8.44 -2.76
C VAL A 52 9.80 -9.31 -2.04
N SER A 53 10.07 -9.04 -0.77
CA SER A 53 11.01 -9.80 0.05
C SER A 53 10.58 -11.26 0.21
N THR A 54 9.29 -11.50 0.41
CA THR A 54 8.78 -12.83 0.75
C THR A 54 8.55 -13.68 -0.50
N TYR A 55 8.09 -13.08 -1.60
CA TYR A 55 7.54 -13.84 -2.73
C TYR A 55 8.19 -13.59 -4.08
N VAL A 56 8.95 -12.51 -4.26
CA VAL A 56 9.44 -12.07 -5.58
C VAL A 56 10.96 -12.17 -5.70
N VAL A 57 11.69 -11.69 -4.69
CA VAL A 57 13.16 -11.65 -4.71
C VAL A 57 13.73 -13.06 -4.85
N ASN A 58 14.68 -13.24 -5.77
CA ASN A 58 15.35 -14.50 -6.09
C ASN A 58 14.44 -15.60 -6.65
N SER A 59 13.18 -15.29 -7.01
CA SER A 59 12.24 -16.26 -7.57
C SER A 59 11.72 -15.81 -8.93
N ILE A 60 10.92 -14.73 -8.95
CA ILE A 60 10.23 -14.15 -10.10
C ILE A 60 10.50 -12.64 -10.15
N ASP A 61 11.72 -12.21 -9.80
CA ASP A 61 12.07 -10.79 -9.86
C ASP A 61 12.33 -10.31 -11.29
N HIS A 62 12.18 -9.00 -11.50
CA HIS A 62 12.37 -8.39 -12.81
C HIS A 62 13.81 -8.45 -13.29
N THR A 63 14.79 -8.57 -12.39
CA THR A 63 16.20 -8.69 -12.76
C THR A 63 16.49 -10.04 -13.42
N ILE A 64 15.96 -11.15 -12.90
CA ILE A 64 16.09 -12.46 -13.56
C ILE A 64 15.48 -12.43 -14.96
N LEU A 65 14.35 -11.72 -15.14
CA LEU A 65 13.72 -11.58 -16.45
C LEU A 65 14.58 -10.74 -17.41
N PHE A 66 15.23 -9.68 -16.92
CA PHE A 66 16.18 -8.90 -17.71
C PHE A 66 17.39 -9.75 -18.12
N ASP A 67 18.07 -10.40 -17.18
CA ASP A 67 19.21 -11.29 -17.45
C ASP A 67 18.86 -12.36 -18.51
N THR A 68 17.66 -12.95 -18.40
CA THR A 68 17.20 -13.99 -19.34
C THR A 68 16.99 -13.44 -20.74
N ILE A 69 16.44 -12.22 -20.86
CA ILE A 69 16.22 -11.56 -22.14
C ILE A 69 17.56 -11.16 -22.76
N GLU A 70 18.48 -10.58 -21.98
CA GLU A 70 19.81 -10.18 -22.44
C GLU A 70 20.60 -11.37 -22.97
N LEU A 71 20.54 -12.51 -22.27
CA LEU A 71 21.14 -13.75 -22.74
C LEU A 71 20.51 -14.25 -24.05
N LEU A 72 19.18 -14.11 -24.20
CA LEU A 72 18.46 -14.52 -25.41
C LEU A 72 18.83 -13.65 -26.62
N ILE A 73 18.95 -12.34 -26.44
CA ILE A 73 19.28 -11.40 -27.52
C ILE A 73 20.80 -11.27 -27.73
N SER A 74 21.61 -11.82 -26.82
CA SER A 74 23.08 -11.70 -26.80
C SER A 74 23.56 -10.24 -26.83
N ASP A 75 22.80 -9.36 -26.19
CA ASP A 75 23.03 -7.91 -26.13
C ASP A 75 22.39 -7.34 -24.85
N GLN A 76 22.85 -6.15 -24.44
CA GLN A 76 22.33 -5.47 -23.25
C GLN A 76 21.03 -4.73 -23.55
N LEU A 77 20.13 -4.69 -22.58
CA LEU A 77 18.90 -3.91 -22.72
C LEU A 77 19.19 -2.41 -22.62
N PRO A 78 18.40 -1.56 -23.32
CA PRO A 78 18.64 -0.11 -23.32
C PRO A 78 18.46 0.59 -21.97
N LEU A 79 17.79 -0.04 -20.99
CA LEU A 79 17.68 0.48 -19.64
C LEU A 79 18.92 0.08 -18.84
N GLY A 80 19.70 1.05 -18.38
CA GLY A 80 20.91 0.75 -17.63
C GLY A 80 20.65 0.02 -16.31
N ASP A 81 21.59 -0.87 -15.95
CA ASP A 81 21.57 -1.79 -14.81
C ASP A 81 21.27 -1.10 -13.48
N TRP A 82 21.73 0.14 -13.32
CA TRP A 82 21.48 0.93 -12.12
C TRP A 82 19.98 1.21 -11.90
N LEU A 83 19.26 1.47 -13.00
CA LEU A 83 17.83 1.82 -13.03
C LEU A 83 16.97 0.56 -12.83
N THR A 84 17.34 -0.53 -13.48
CA THR A 84 16.69 -1.84 -13.34
C THR A 84 17.02 -2.48 -11.99
N GLY A 85 18.17 -2.14 -11.38
CA GLY A 85 18.66 -2.77 -10.17
C GLY A 85 19.39 -4.08 -10.41
N GLU A 86 19.73 -4.37 -11.67
CA GLU A 86 20.55 -5.50 -12.07
C GLU A 86 21.95 -5.42 -11.45
N GLY A 87 22.56 -6.58 -11.18
CA GLY A 87 23.82 -6.68 -10.44
C GLY A 87 23.73 -6.43 -8.92
N ARG A 88 22.56 -6.05 -8.38
CA ARG A 88 22.33 -5.95 -6.93
C ARG A 88 21.82 -7.28 -6.35
N THR A 89 21.93 -7.45 -5.03
CA THR A 89 21.45 -8.64 -4.31
C THR A 89 20.31 -8.32 -3.36
N GLY A 90 19.42 -9.30 -3.14
CA GLY A 90 18.28 -9.18 -2.23
C GLY A 90 17.35 -8.01 -2.57
N LEU A 91 16.90 -7.29 -1.55
CA LEU A 91 16.03 -6.12 -1.69
C LEU A 91 16.68 -4.93 -2.41
N GLY A 92 18.01 -4.91 -2.52
CA GLY A 92 18.74 -3.86 -3.24
C GLY A 92 18.30 -3.72 -4.70
N ARG A 93 17.85 -4.81 -5.32
CA ARG A 93 17.30 -4.86 -6.69
C ARG A 93 16.09 -3.96 -6.89
N PHE A 94 15.31 -3.74 -5.83
CA PHE A 94 14.04 -3.01 -5.91
C PHE A 94 14.13 -1.56 -5.42
N PHE A 95 15.23 -1.15 -4.81
CA PHE A 95 15.34 0.19 -4.22
C PHE A 95 15.20 1.32 -5.24
N VAL A 96 15.98 1.28 -6.33
CA VAL A 96 15.90 2.30 -7.39
C VAL A 96 14.55 2.22 -8.12
N PRO A 97 14.08 1.05 -8.57
CA PRO A 97 12.73 0.90 -9.12
C PRO A 97 11.63 1.46 -8.21
N LEU A 98 11.70 1.22 -6.90
CA LEU A 98 10.73 1.72 -5.92
C LEU A 98 10.70 3.25 -5.90
N VAL A 99 11.86 3.90 -5.84
CA VAL A 99 11.95 5.37 -5.86
C VAL A 99 11.40 5.93 -7.16
N LEU A 100 11.67 5.29 -8.30
CA LEU A 100 11.07 5.66 -9.59
C LEU A 100 9.56 5.49 -9.57
N GLY A 101 9.04 4.39 -9.03
CA GLY A 101 7.60 4.13 -8.92
C GLY A 101 6.88 5.18 -8.07
N LEU A 102 7.46 5.54 -6.92
CA LEU A 102 6.96 6.63 -6.07
C LEU A 102 7.01 7.98 -6.81
N GLY A 103 8.12 8.28 -7.47
CA GLY A 103 8.30 9.51 -8.25
C GLY A 103 7.27 9.63 -9.38
N LEU A 104 7.10 8.59 -10.18
CA LEU A 104 6.13 8.54 -11.28
C LEU A 104 4.68 8.66 -10.77
N GLY A 105 4.34 7.94 -9.70
CA GLY A 105 3.03 8.05 -9.06
C GLY A 105 2.77 9.46 -8.52
N GLY A 106 3.78 10.11 -7.94
CA GLY A 106 3.75 11.50 -7.49
C GLY A 106 3.57 12.51 -8.63
N ILE A 107 4.30 12.34 -9.74
CA ILE A 107 4.13 13.16 -10.95
C ILE A 107 2.71 13.01 -11.50
N MET A 108 2.21 11.77 -11.56
CA MET A 108 0.84 11.50 -11.98
C MET A 108 -0.21 12.14 -11.08
N ALA A 109 0.01 12.14 -9.75
CA ALA A 109 -0.84 12.83 -8.80
C ALA A 109 -0.82 14.34 -9.02
N PHE A 110 0.36 14.92 -9.25
CA PHE A 110 0.51 16.35 -9.53
C PHE A 110 -0.22 16.76 -10.82
N ILE A 111 -0.08 15.97 -11.89
CA ILE A 111 -0.79 16.18 -13.17
C ILE A 111 -2.31 16.11 -12.96
N ALA A 112 -2.80 15.24 -12.07
CA ALA A 112 -4.23 15.10 -11.81
C ALA A 112 -4.88 16.38 -11.24
N PHE A 113 -4.12 17.27 -10.60
CA PHE A 113 -4.61 18.56 -10.12
C PHE A 113 -4.49 19.69 -11.14
N GLN A 114 -3.88 19.45 -12.30
CA GLN A 114 -3.79 20.44 -13.37
C GLN A 114 -5.13 20.58 -14.09
N SER A 115 -5.34 21.71 -14.76
CA SER A 115 -6.56 21.95 -15.56
C SER A 115 -6.71 20.89 -16.68
N PRO A 116 -7.95 20.57 -17.12
CA PRO A 116 -8.18 19.59 -18.18
C PRO A 116 -7.39 19.88 -19.46
N LYS A 117 -7.26 21.16 -19.83
CA LYS A 117 -6.47 21.61 -20.99
C LYS A 117 -4.98 21.26 -20.85
N VAL A 118 -4.41 21.48 -19.67
CA VAL A 118 -3.00 21.15 -19.39
C VAL A 118 -2.80 19.63 -19.38
N GLN A 119 -3.71 18.88 -18.76
CA GLN A 119 -3.65 17.41 -18.77
C GLN A 119 -3.68 16.86 -20.20
N GLN A 120 -4.55 17.39 -21.07
CA GLN A 120 -4.62 16.98 -22.46
C GLN A 120 -3.33 17.28 -23.22
N ARG A 121 -2.75 18.48 -23.05
CA ARG A 121 -1.47 18.84 -23.68
C ARG A 121 -0.32 17.95 -23.24
N ILE A 122 -0.23 17.64 -21.94
CA ILE A 122 0.80 16.73 -21.41
C ILE A 122 0.63 15.33 -22.00
N ARG A 123 -0.60 14.80 -22.01
CA ARG A 123 -0.87 13.47 -22.60
C ARG A 123 -0.55 13.43 -24.09
N LEU A 124 -0.92 14.46 -24.85
CA LEU A 124 -0.61 14.55 -26.27
C LEU A 124 0.90 14.66 -26.50
N GLY A 125 1.59 15.51 -25.75
CA GLY A 125 3.05 15.63 -25.83
C GLY A 125 3.76 14.32 -25.50
N PHE A 126 3.28 13.58 -24.50
CA PHE A 126 3.81 12.26 -24.16
C PHE A 126 3.59 11.23 -25.28
N ILE A 127 2.38 11.17 -25.85
CA ILE A 127 2.07 10.25 -26.96
C ILE A 127 2.91 10.59 -28.20
N VAL A 128 2.98 11.87 -28.59
CA VAL A 128 3.79 12.33 -29.72
C VAL A 128 5.28 12.03 -29.46
N GLY A 129 5.76 12.27 -28.24
CA GLY A 129 7.12 11.93 -27.83
C GLY A 129 7.42 10.44 -27.96
N LEU A 130 6.52 9.56 -27.53
CA LEU A 130 6.66 8.10 -27.71
C LEU A 130 6.66 7.68 -29.18
N ILE A 131 5.81 8.28 -30.02
CA ILE A 131 5.78 8.00 -31.46
C ILE A 131 7.10 8.43 -32.12
N VAL A 132 7.61 9.61 -31.77
CA VAL A 132 8.90 10.12 -32.28
C VAL A 132 10.05 9.25 -31.80
N LEU A 133 10.02 8.79 -30.54
CA LEU A 133 11.03 7.85 -30.03
C LEU A 133 10.99 6.51 -30.77
N LEU A 134 9.79 5.98 -31.02
CA LEU A 134 9.61 4.67 -31.66
C LEU A 134 9.99 4.68 -33.13
N VAL A 135 9.48 5.66 -33.89
CA VAL A 135 9.52 5.64 -35.37
C VAL A 135 10.29 6.84 -35.95
N GLY A 136 10.61 7.85 -35.15
CA GLY A 136 11.26 9.08 -35.63
C GLY A 136 12.65 8.84 -36.21
N ARG A 137 13.47 7.97 -35.58
CA ARG A 137 14.80 7.61 -36.12
C ARG A 137 14.70 6.88 -37.46
N LEU A 138 13.75 5.95 -37.58
CA LEU A 138 13.45 5.26 -38.83
C LEU A 138 13.01 6.25 -39.91
N MET A 139 12.04 7.12 -39.61
CA MET A 139 11.53 8.09 -40.59
C MET A 139 12.63 9.04 -41.04
N LEU A 140 13.43 9.59 -40.12
CA LEU A 140 14.51 10.50 -40.47
C LEU A 140 15.58 9.82 -41.34
N SER A 141 16.02 8.61 -40.99
CA SER A 141 17.01 7.86 -41.77
C SER A 141 16.48 7.47 -43.14
N TRP A 142 15.26 6.93 -43.20
CA TRP A 142 14.60 6.53 -44.45
C TRP A 142 14.31 7.71 -45.38
N PHE A 143 13.73 8.81 -44.87
CA PHE A 143 13.46 10.00 -45.68
C PHE A 143 14.76 10.67 -46.15
N ALA A 144 15.78 10.76 -45.30
CA ALA A 144 17.09 11.26 -45.72
C ALA A 144 17.70 10.36 -46.81
N GLY A 145 17.62 9.04 -46.64
CA GLY A 145 18.07 8.06 -47.62
C GLY A 145 17.44 8.29 -48.99
N MET A 146 16.11 8.37 -49.05
CA MET A 146 15.38 8.64 -50.30
C MET A 146 15.70 10.03 -50.89
N LEU A 147 15.87 11.05 -50.03
CA LEU A 147 16.17 12.42 -50.48
C LEU A 147 17.55 12.53 -51.12
N PHE A 148 18.56 11.86 -50.56
CA PHE A 148 19.93 11.91 -51.06
C PHE A 148 20.21 10.89 -52.17
N SER A 149 19.48 9.77 -52.22
CA SER A 149 19.59 8.80 -53.32
C SER A 149 18.66 9.09 -54.50
N PHE A 150 17.68 10.00 -54.34
CA PHE A 150 16.65 10.31 -55.34
C PHE A 150 15.84 9.08 -55.83
N GLU A 151 15.67 8.08 -54.97
CA GLU A 151 14.95 6.85 -55.27
C GLU A 151 13.77 6.65 -54.31
N LEU A 152 12.57 6.41 -54.86
CA LEU A 152 11.41 6.04 -54.06
C LEU A 152 11.49 4.54 -53.74
N ARG A 153 11.86 4.21 -52.50
CA ARG A 153 12.02 2.82 -52.04
C ARG A 153 11.45 2.63 -50.65
N LEU A 154 11.16 1.38 -50.30
CA LEU A 154 10.86 0.99 -48.93
C LEU A 154 12.13 1.05 -48.05
N PRO A 155 11.99 1.11 -46.71
CA PRO A 155 13.13 1.05 -45.80
C PRO A 155 13.97 -0.20 -46.04
N ASN A 156 15.28 -0.04 -46.06
CA ASN A 156 16.22 -1.16 -46.16
C ASN A 156 16.50 -1.77 -44.77
N ASP A 157 17.22 -2.89 -44.73
CA ASP A 157 17.49 -3.61 -43.48
C ASP A 157 18.19 -2.73 -42.43
N SER A 158 19.15 -1.89 -42.85
CA SER A 158 19.85 -0.96 -41.95
C SER A 158 18.96 0.14 -41.36
N GLU A 159 17.96 0.60 -42.12
CA GLU A 159 16.98 1.57 -41.63
C GLU A 159 16.00 0.89 -40.68
N LEU A 160 15.56 -0.33 -40.99
CA LEU A 160 14.68 -1.13 -40.13
C LEU A 160 15.33 -1.50 -38.79
N GLU A 161 16.63 -1.78 -38.79
CA GLU A 161 17.41 -2.07 -37.57
C GLU A 161 17.33 -0.92 -36.54
N THR A 162 17.09 0.32 -37.00
CA THR A 162 16.91 1.47 -36.08
C THR A 162 15.69 1.34 -35.16
N LEU A 163 14.73 0.44 -35.46
CA LEU A 163 13.58 0.13 -34.60
C LEU A 163 13.91 -0.80 -33.42
N GLN A 164 15.03 -1.53 -33.46
CA GLN A 164 15.37 -2.51 -32.44
C GLN A 164 15.51 -1.87 -31.06
N THR A 165 16.36 -0.83 -30.94
CA THR A 165 16.61 -0.14 -29.67
C THR A 165 15.33 0.45 -29.03
N PRO A 166 14.47 1.23 -29.73
CA PRO A 166 13.26 1.76 -29.10
C PRO A 166 12.24 0.67 -28.74
N LEU A 167 12.18 -0.43 -29.49
CA LEU A 167 11.32 -1.57 -29.15
C LEU A 167 11.79 -2.25 -27.86
N LEU A 168 13.10 -2.52 -27.75
CA LEU A 168 13.71 -3.07 -26.54
C LEU A 168 13.57 -2.14 -25.33
N LEU A 169 13.64 -0.81 -25.55
CA LEU A 169 13.37 0.18 -24.51
C LEU A 169 11.92 0.12 -24.01
N ILE A 170 10.94 0.00 -24.92
CA ILE A 170 9.52 -0.10 -24.52
C ILE A 170 9.26 -1.41 -23.79
N MET A 171 9.80 -2.53 -24.28
CA MET A 171 9.69 -3.82 -23.61
C MET A 171 10.28 -3.78 -22.21
N SER A 172 11.47 -3.21 -22.05
CA SER A 172 12.14 -3.10 -20.75
C SER A 172 11.39 -2.17 -19.78
N LEU A 173 10.87 -1.05 -20.26
CA LEU A 173 9.97 -0.18 -19.48
C LEU A 173 8.66 -0.90 -19.11
N MET A 174 8.10 -1.71 -19.99
CA MET A 174 6.87 -2.48 -19.73
C MET A 174 7.10 -3.50 -18.61
N ILE A 175 8.22 -4.23 -18.65
CA ILE A 175 8.61 -5.17 -17.60
C ILE A 175 8.75 -4.41 -16.27
N LEU A 176 9.55 -3.34 -16.25
CA LEU A 176 9.78 -2.56 -15.03
C LEU A 176 8.47 -1.99 -14.46
N PHE A 177 7.61 -1.42 -15.31
CA PHE A 177 6.35 -0.86 -14.86
C PHE A 177 5.37 -1.90 -14.34
N LEU A 178 5.34 -3.12 -14.90
CA LEU A 178 4.49 -4.20 -14.40
C LEU A 178 4.74 -4.47 -12.91
N TYR A 179 6.02 -4.56 -12.50
CA TYR A 179 6.41 -4.76 -11.11
C TYR A 179 6.21 -3.52 -10.24
N LEU A 180 6.18 -2.31 -10.82
CA LEU A 180 5.96 -1.06 -10.11
C LEU A 180 4.49 -0.61 -10.07
N LEU A 181 3.57 -1.29 -10.76
CA LEU A 181 2.15 -0.92 -10.83
C LEU A 181 1.51 -0.69 -9.45
N PRO A 182 1.70 -1.57 -8.43
CA PRO A 182 1.15 -1.32 -7.10
C PRO A 182 1.60 0.02 -6.50
N VAL A 183 2.90 0.32 -6.61
CA VAL A 183 3.52 1.53 -6.05
C VAL A 183 3.07 2.79 -6.80
N ILE A 184 3.09 2.75 -8.14
CA ILE A 184 2.69 3.88 -8.99
C ILE A 184 1.22 4.22 -8.74
N MET A 185 0.33 3.22 -8.80
CA MET A 185 -1.09 3.41 -8.58
C MET A 185 -1.40 3.82 -7.14
N GLY A 186 -0.71 3.23 -6.16
CA GLY A 186 -0.89 3.56 -4.75
C GLY A 186 -0.52 5.00 -4.44
N THR A 187 0.65 5.45 -4.92
CA THR A 187 1.13 6.82 -4.73
C THR A 187 0.23 7.82 -5.44
N ARG A 188 -0.17 7.51 -6.69
CA ARG A 188 -1.16 8.31 -7.43
C ARG A 188 -2.49 8.38 -6.68
N GLY A 189 -2.92 7.30 -6.04
CA GLY A 189 -4.16 7.25 -5.27
C GLY A 189 -4.13 8.12 -4.01
N ILE A 190 -3.05 8.02 -3.21
CA ILE A 190 -2.88 8.78 -1.96
C ILE A 190 -2.81 10.29 -2.24
N TRP A 191 -1.89 10.66 -3.14
CA TRP A 191 -1.56 12.06 -3.37
C TRP A 191 -2.49 12.71 -4.40
N GLY A 192 -3.00 11.95 -5.36
CA GLY A 192 -3.96 12.39 -6.38
C GLY A 192 -5.43 12.21 -5.99
N LEU A 193 -5.71 11.75 -4.76
CA LEU A 193 -7.05 11.56 -4.18
C LEU A 193 -7.97 10.65 -5.02
N SER A 194 -7.44 9.55 -5.56
CA SER A 194 -8.17 8.66 -6.46
C SER A 194 -8.50 7.32 -5.81
N ARG A 195 -9.77 7.10 -5.46
CA ARG A 195 -10.25 5.81 -4.92
C ARG A 195 -9.99 4.65 -5.87
N ARG A 196 -10.16 4.88 -7.17
CA ARG A 196 -9.91 3.88 -8.22
C ARG A 196 -8.44 3.46 -8.25
N SER A 197 -7.50 4.41 -8.14
CA SER A 197 -6.07 4.09 -8.11
C SER A 197 -5.66 3.32 -6.84
N ILE A 198 -6.26 3.61 -5.68
CA ILE A 198 -6.07 2.81 -4.45
C ILE A 198 -6.54 1.37 -4.67
N ALA A 199 -7.74 1.17 -5.23
CA ALA A 199 -8.27 -0.16 -5.52
C ALA A 199 -7.37 -0.94 -6.51
N TRP A 200 -6.84 -0.28 -7.54
CA TRP A 200 -5.87 -0.90 -8.44
C TRP A 200 -4.57 -1.31 -7.75
N ALA A 201 -4.03 -0.49 -6.84
CA ALA A 201 -2.82 -0.82 -6.11
C ALA A 201 -2.99 -2.10 -5.27
N ILE A 202 -4.12 -2.20 -4.55
CA ILE A 202 -4.48 -3.41 -3.79
C ILE A 202 -4.69 -4.58 -4.75
N GLY A 203 -5.46 -4.38 -5.82
CA GLY A 203 -5.77 -5.41 -6.80
C GLY A 203 -4.53 -6.01 -7.46
N PHE A 204 -3.56 -5.18 -7.86
CA PHE A 204 -2.29 -5.66 -8.41
C PHE A 204 -1.46 -6.41 -7.37
N THR A 205 -1.43 -5.95 -6.12
CA THR A 205 -0.74 -6.65 -5.03
C THR A 205 -1.33 -8.04 -4.80
N LEU A 206 -2.67 -8.13 -4.73
CA LEU A 206 -3.39 -9.40 -4.60
C LEU A 206 -3.22 -10.29 -5.84
N LEU A 207 -3.13 -9.71 -7.04
CA LEU A 207 -2.86 -10.46 -8.26
C LEU A 207 -1.48 -11.13 -8.20
N PHE A 208 -0.44 -10.40 -7.79
CA PHE A 208 0.90 -10.98 -7.60
C PHE A 208 0.90 -12.12 -6.59
N LEU A 209 0.26 -11.91 -5.44
CA LEU A 209 0.10 -12.96 -4.42
C LEU A 209 -0.69 -14.16 -4.94
N GLY A 210 -1.75 -13.93 -5.72
CA GLY A 210 -2.57 -14.97 -6.32
C GLY A 210 -1.80 -15.79 -7.36
N ILE A 211 -1.02 -15.13 -8.23
CA ILE A 211 -0.14 -15.80 -9.19
C ILE A 211 0.90 -16.63 -8.45
N HIS A 212 1.56 -16.06 -7.45
CA HIS A 212 2.54 -16.79 -6.63
C HIS A 212 1.90 -18.01 -5.96
N ALA A 213 0.73 -17.85 -5.32
CA ALA A 213 -0.01 -18.95 -4.70
C ALA A 213 -0.33 -20.07 -5.70
N ILE A 214 -0.73 -19.74 -6.93
CA ILE A 214 -0.98 -20.72 -7.99
C ILE A 214 0.32 -21.44 -8.39
N LEU A 215 1.41 -20.71 -8.60
CA LEU A 215 2.70 -21.29 -9.02
C LEU A 215 3.31 -22.20 -7.95
N THR A 216 3.06 -21.92 -6.68
CA THR A 216 3.52 -22.75 -5.54
C THR A 216 2.70 -24.01 -5.31
N PHE A 217 1.57 -24.18 -6.00
CA PHE A 217 0.74 -25.38 -5.86
C PHE A 217 1.52 -26.62 -6.31
N PRO A 218 1.61 -27.71 -5.53
CA PRO A 218 2.52 -28.83 -5.80
C PRO A 218 2.44 -29.40 -7.23
N LEU A 219 1.21 -29.51 -7.77
CA LEU A 219 0.99 -29.98 -9.14
C LEU A 219 1.61 -29.05 -10.19
N ILE A 220 1.53 -27.73 -10.00
CA ILE A 220 2.08 -26.73 -10.91
C ILE A 220 3.59 -26.59 -10.69
N LYS A 221 4.03 -26.52 -9.42
CA LYS A 221 5.44 -26.45 -9.02
C LYS A 221 6.26 -27.60 -9.63
N ALA A 222 5.72 -28.82 -9.66
CA ALA A 222 6.38 -29.98 -10.27
C ALA A 222 6.58 -29.84 -11.79
N GLN A 223 5.70 -29.11 -12.48
CA GLN A 223 5.81 -28.86 -13.93
C GLN A 223 6.80 -27.74 -14.27
N LEU A 224 7.15 -26.89 -13.30
CA LEU A 224 8.07 -25.77 -13.50
C LEU A 224 9.55 -26.19 -13.49
N GLY A 225 9.87 -27.46 -13.21
CA GLY A 225 11.25 -27.96 -13.21
C GLY A 225 12.15 -27.21 -12.23
N SER A 226 13.32 -26.78 -12.68
CA SER A 226 14.28 -26.01 -11.86
C SER A 226 13.73 -24.66 -11.39
N TYR A 227 12.84 -24.03 -12.15
CA TYR A 227 12.15 -22.79 -11.75
C TYR A 227 11.17 -23.00 -10.59
N GLY A 228 10.62 -24.21 -10.45
CA GLY A 228 9.79 -24.54 -9.29
C GLY A 228 10.58 -24.51 -7.98
N GLY A 229 11.89 -24.81 -8.02
CA GLY A 229 12.77 -24.86 -6.85
C GLY A 229 13.07 -23.49 -6.23
N THR A 230 12.93 -22.40 -6.98
CA THR A 230 13.20 -21.04 -6.51
C THR A 230 11.98 -20.35 -5.89
N LEU A 231 10.78 -20.94 -6.04
CA LEU A 231 9.55 -20.42 -5.46
C LEU A 231 9.47 -20.76 -3.97
N ALA A 232 9.35 -19.73 -3.14
CA ALA A 232 9.04 -19.87 -1.72
C ALA A 232 7.69 -20.59 -1.56
N THR A 233 7.68 -21.77 -0.94
CA THR A 233 6.43 -22.49 -0.67
C THR A 233 5.92 -22.17 0.72
N LEU A 234 4.61 -21.98 0.81
CA LEU A 234 3.90 -21.96 2.09
C LEU A 234 3.85 -23.38 2.67
N GLU A 235 4.93 -23.86 3.27
CA GLU A 235 4.94 -25.07 4.11
C GLU A 235 4.19 -24.78 5.42
N SER A 236 2.87 -24.62 5.32
CA SER A 236 2.07 -23.89 6.32
C SER A 236 1.38 -24.74 7.38
N GLN A 237 1.64 -26.05 7.49
CA GLN A 237 0.88 -26.88 8.43
C GLN A 237 1.69 -27.63 9.49
N THR A 238 2.99 -27.90 9.27
CA THR A 238 3.80 -28.73 10.19
C THR A 238 5.02 -28.04 10.78
N SER A 239 5.28 -26.79 10.40
CA SER A 239 6.42 -26.04 10.93
C SER A 239 6.15 -25.52 12.35
N ASP A 240 7.14 -25.63 13.23
CA ASP A 240 7.04 -25.14 14.60
C ASP A 240 6.82 -23.62 14.62
N PRO A 241 5.89 -23.11 15.45
CA PRO A 241 5.69 -21.68 15.60
C PRO A 241 6.97 -21.05 16.17
N THR A 242 7.37 -19.92 15.60
CA THR A 242 8.60 -19.19 15.99
C THR A 242 8.28 -17.84 16.61
N ILE A 243 7.20 -17.19 16.16
CA ILE A 243 6.81 -15.84 16.55
C ILE A 243 5.64 -15.89 17.52
N GLY A 244 5.70 -15.07 18.55
CA GLY A 244 4.82 -15.17 19.69
C GLY A 244 4.55 -13.86 20.41
N LEU A 245 3.53 -13.88 21.28
CA LEU A 245 3.20 -12.81 22.20
C LEU A 245 3.41 -13.31 23.63
N PHE A 246 4.01 -12.49 24.49
CA PHE A 246 4.22 -12.81 25.91
C PHE A 246 4.94 -14.16 26.14
N GLY A 247 5.88 -14.53 25.26
CA GLY A 247 6.65 -15.78 25.34
C GLY A 247 5.97 -17.02 24.77
N LEU A 248 4.69 -16.94 24.39
CA LEU A 248 3.96 -18.03 23.73
C LEU A 248 4.17 -17.95 22.22
N LYS A 249 4.78 -18.97 21.62
CA LYS A 249 4.95 -19.05 20.15
C LYS A 249 3.62 -19.41 19.49
N LEU A 250 3.08 -18.49 18.70
CA LEU A 250 1.73 -18.55 18.12
C LEU A 250 1.75 -18.91 16.63
N VAL A 251 2.63 -18.27 15.86
CA VAL A 251 2.63 -18.36 14.39
C VAL A 251 4.03 -18.63 13.86
N THR A 252 4.09 -19.23 12.67
CA THR A 252 5.36 -19.40 11.92
C THR A 252 5.80 -18.07 11.31
N GLN A 253 7.07 -17.97 10.88
CA GLN A 253 7.57 -16.79 10.17
C GLN A 253 6.74 -16.47 8.92
N GLU A 254 6.39 -17.49 8.13
CA GLU A 254 5.60 -17.32 6.90
C GLU A 254 4.17 -16.83 7.19
N GLN A 255 3.53 -17.37 8.23
CA GLN A 255 2.21 -16.92 8.66
C GLN A 255 2.27 -15.46 9.14
N PHE A 256 3.33 -15.09 9.87
CA PHE A 256 3.52 -13.71 10.31
C PHE A 256 3.72 -12.75 9.14
N ASN A 257 4.53 -13.09 8.13
CA ASN A 257 4.73 -12.26 6.94
C ASN A 257 3.40 -12.04 6.19
N LEU A 258 2.56 -13.07 6.07
CA LEU A 258 1.22 -12.95 5.50
C LEU A 258 0.29 -12.04 6.32
N ILE A 259 0.29 -12.19 7.65
CA ILE A 259 -0.47 -11.31 8.55
C ILE A 259 0.01 -9.87 8.41
N LEU A 260 1.32 -9.66 8.33
CA LEU A 260 1.93 -8.34 8.17
C LEU A 260 1.50 -7.70 6.85
N ILE A 261 1.54 -8.44 5.73
CA ILE A 261 1.03 -7.96 4.43
C ILE A 261 -0.45 -7.59 4.53
N ALA A 262 -1.28 -8.44 5.15
CA ALA A 262 -2.70 -8.17 5.32
C ALA A 262 -2.98 -6.90 6.16
N VAL A 263 -2.23 -6.73 7.26
CA VAL A 263 -2.31 -5.53 8.10
C VAL A 263 -1.86 -4.29 7.33
N LEU A 264 -0.78 -4.37 6.57
CA LEU A 264 -0.28 -3.27 5.75
C LEU A 264 -1.28 -2.86 4.66
N ILE A 265 -1.93 -3.83 4.00
CA ILE A 265 -3.04 -3.56 3.06
C ILE A 265 -4.18 -2.83 3.78
N MET A 266 -4.56 -3.29 4.98
CA MET A 266 -5.65 -2.69 5.74
C MET A 266 -5.34 -1.27 6.21
N VAL A 267 -4.11 -1.02 6.70
CA VAL A 267 -3.61 0.32 7.07
C VAL A 267 -3.59 1.23 5.85
N PHE A 268 -3.02 0.76 4.73
CA PHE A 268 -2.96 1.51 3.47
C PHE A 268 -4.37 1.90 2.99
N GLN A 269 -5.30 0.95 3.01
CA GLN A 269 -6.68 1.16 2.59
C GLN A 269 -7.40 2.17 3.47
N GLU A 270 -7.36 2.00 4.80
CA GLU A 270 -8.10 2.85 5.74
C GLU A 270 -7.52 4.27 5.78
N ALA A 271 -6.20 4.42 5.76
CA ALA A 271 -5.56 5.72 5.73
C ALA A 271 -5.84 6.46 4.42
N SER A 272 -5.70 5.78 3.27
CA SER A 272 -5.95 6.39 1.95
C SER A 272 -7.40 6.81 1.76
N TYR A 273 -8.37 5.94 2.10
CA TYR A 273 -9.78 6.28 2.00
C TYR A 273 -10.21 7.31 3.04
N GLY A 274 -9.59 7.31 4.23
CA GLY A 274 -9.77 8.35 5.24
C GLY A 274 -9.45 9.74 4.69
N VAL A 275 -8.27 9.91 4.07
CA VAL A 275 -7.87 11.18 3.42
C VAL A 275 -8.88 11.61 2.37
N ILE A 276 -9.20 10.70 1.44
CA ILE A 276 -10.09 11.01 0.32
C ILE A 276 -11.48 11.41 0.83
N ARG A 277 -12.06 10.64 1.75
CA ARG A 277 -13.39 10.89 2.31
C ARG A 277 -13.47 12.24 3.01
N ASN A 278 -12.49 12.56 3.86
CA ASN A 278 -12.50 13.79 4.64
C ASN A 278 -12.29 15.03 3.75
N LEU A 279 -11.42 14.93 2.73
CA LEU A 279 -11.23 16.01 1.76
C LEU A 279 -12.43 16.19 0.82
N GLU A 280 -13.07 15.10 0.38
CA GLU A 280 -14.31 15.16 -0.40
C GLU A 280 -15.45 15.80 0.40
N TYR A 281 -15.58 15.46 1.69
CA TYR A 281 -16.57 16.07 2.57
C TYR A 281 -16.34 17.58 2.68
N ALA A 282 -15.11 18.01 2.96
CA ALA A 282 -14.77 19.43 3.02
C ALA A 282 -15.04 20.19 1.71
N PHE A 283 -14.82 19.55 0.56
CA PHE A 283 -15.09 20.14 -0.74
C PHE A 283 -16.59 20.38 -0.97
N ARG A 284 -17.44 19.45 -0.54
CA ARG A 284 -18.90 19.50 -0.71
C ARG A 284 -19.59 20.51 0.21
N LEU A 285 -18.94 20.99 1.26
CA LEU A 285 -19.51 21.98 2.16
C LEU A 285 -19.76 23.33 1.46
N PRO A 286 -20.86 24.04 1.80
CA PRO A 286 -21.08 25.42 1.37
C PRO A 286 -19.93 26.33 1.81
N GLU A 287 -19.70 27.40 1.04
CA GLU A 287 -18.60 28.34 1.27
C GLU A 287 -18.67 29.04 2.62
N SER A 288 -19.87 29.33 3.12
CA SER A 288 -20.12 29.87 4.46
C SER A 288 -19.66 28.91 5.57
N CYS A 289 -19.99 27.62 5.45
CA CYS A 289 -19.61 26.59 6.42
C CYS A 289 -18.10 26.32 6.46
N LYS A 290 -17.36 26.63 5.40
CA LYS A 290 -15.89 26.43 5.36
C LYS A 290 -15.12 27.40 6.24
N ARG A 291 -15.73 28.53 6.59
CA ARG A 291 -15.15 29.59 7.42
C ARG A 291 -15.71 29.59 8.84
N ASP A 292 -16.78 28.84 9.07
CA ASP A 292 -17.42 28.72 10.36
C ASP A 292 -16.52 27.92 11.33
N PRO A 293 -16.13 28.50 12.48
CA PRO A 293 -15.25 27.85 13.45
C PRO A 293 -15.86 26.55 14.02
N GLU A 294 -17.19 26.42 14.07
CA GLU A 294 -17.82 25.22 14.59
C GLU A 294 -17.58 24.02 13.66
N TYR A 295 -17.79 24.19 12.36
CA TYR A 295 -17.54 23.14 11.36
C TYR A 295 -16.05 22.77 11.28
N VAL A 296 -15.16 23.75 11.45
CA VAL A 296 -13.71 23.51 11.53
C VAL A 296 -13.39 22.61 12.74
N ARG A 297 -13.93 22.92 13.91
CA ARG A 297 -13.73 22.13 15.14
C ARG A 297 -14.33 20.73 15.03
N GLN A 298 -15.52 20.60 14.43
CA GLN A 298 -16.15 19.30 14.18
C GLN A 298 -15.28 18.44 13.25
N MET A 299 -14.76 19.01 12.16
CA MET A 299 -13.83 18.32 11.27
C MET A 299 -12.56 17.86 12.00
N ASP A 300 -11.94 18.73 12.81
CA ASP A 300 -10.74 18.39 13.59
C ASP A 300 -11.02 17.23 14.56
N ASN A 301 -12.18 17.24 15.22
CA ASN A 301 -12.61 16.16 16.11
C ASN A 301 -12.84 14.84 15.35
N VAL A 302 -13.47 14.89 14.17
CA VAL A 302 -13.68 13.72 13.31
C VAL A 302 -12.34 13.13 12.86
N LEU A 303 -11.39 13.97 12.42
CA LEU A 303 -10.06 13.54 12.00
C LEU A 303 -9.26 12.89 13.14
N ASN A 304 -9.23 13.52 14.31
CA ASN A 304 -8.52 12.99 15.47
C ASN A 304 -9.13 11.68 15.96
N THR A 305 -10.47 11.59 15.94
CA THR A 305 -11.20 10.38 16.33
C THR A 305 -10.95 9.26 15.33
N HIS A 306 -10.99 9.55 14.03
CA HIS A 306 -10.65 8.61 12.96
C HIS A 306 -9.24 8.04 13.13
N LEU A 307 -8.23 8.90 13.31
CA LEU A 307 -6.84 8.48 13.54
C LEU A 307 -6.70 7.52 14.74
N ARG A 308 -7.31 7.86 15.88
CA ARG A 308 -7.28 7.02 17.09
C ARG A 308 -7.93 5.67 16.87
N HIS A 309 -9.11 5.65 16.23
CA HIS A 309 -9.82 4.42 15.94
C HIS A 309 -9.06 3.55 14.94
N THR A 310 -8.54 4.13 13.86
CA THR A 310 -7.73 3.41 12.87
C THR A 310 -6.56 2.72 13.55
N PHE A 311 -5.80 3.44 14.39
CA PHE A 311 -4.67 2.82 15.12
C PHE A 311 -5.11 1.68 16.04
N LEU A 312 -6.13 1.92 16.88
CA LEU A 312 -6.59 0.95 17.88
C LEU A 312 -7.20 -0.30 17.25
N PHE A 313 -8.08 -0.15 16.26
CA PHE A 313 -8.74 -1.28 15.62
C PHE A 313 -7.76 -2.10 14.78
N LEU A 314 -6.82 -1.47 14.08
CA LEU A 314 -5.83 -2.20 13.28
C LEU A 314 -4.87 -3.00 14.17
N GLY A 315 -4.38 -2.38 15.26
CA GLY A 315 -3.53 -3.07 16.23
C GLY A 315 -4.23 -4.26 16.89
N LEU A 316 -5.49 -4.07 17.32
CA LEU A 316 -6.28 -5.14 17.92
C LEU A 316 -6.59 -6.26 16.92
N THR A 317 -6.86 -5.92 15.66
CA THR A 317 -7.11 -6.92 14.60
C THR A 317 -5.87 -7.77 14.36
N ALA A 318 -4.69 -7.15 14.24
CA ALA A 318 -3.43 -7.88 14.04
C ALA A 318 -3.15 -8.87 15.19
N VAL A 319 -3.31 -8.42 16.44
CA VAL A 319 -3.13 -9.27 17.63
C VAL A 319 -4.17 -10.40 17.65
N ALA A 320 -5.43 -10.09 17.39
CA ALA A 320 -6.51 -11.07 17.36
C ALA A 320 -6.27 -12.13 16.29
N THR A 321 -5.80 -11.77 15.09
CA THR A 321 -5.46 -12.71 14.03
C THR A 321 -4.32 -13.64 14.42
N MET A 322 -3.24 -13.12 15.02
CA MET A 322 -2.13 -13.96 15.51
C MET A 322 -2.59 -14.96 16.57
N VAL A 323 -3.40 -14.50 17.54
CA VAL A 323 -3.96 -15.38 18.58
C VAL A 323 -4.89 -16.42 17.98
N ALA A 324 -5.75 -16.05 17.03
CA ALA A 324 -6.68 -16.98 16.39
C ALA A 324 -5.95 -18.11 15.63
N LEU A 325 -4.84 -17.79 14.96
CA LEU A 325 -4.03 -18.78 14.23
C LEU A 325 -3.24 -19.69 15.18
N GLY A 326 -2.68 -19.14 16.26
CA GLY A 326 -1.90 -19.90 17.25
C GLY A 326 -2.73 -20.57 18.35
N PHE A 327 -4.05 -20.34 18.40
CA PHE A 327 -4.93 -20.75 19.50
C PHE A 327 -4.82 -22.24 19.83
N HIS A 328 -4.75 -23.07 18.80
CA HIS A 328 -4.62 -24.51 18.97
C HIS A 328 -3.32 -24.92 19.71
N LYS A 329 -2.19 -24.28 19.39
CA LYS A 329 -0.90 -24.56 20.04
C LYS A 329 -0.86 -24.05 21.49
N VAL A 330 -1.52 -22.93 21.77
CA VAL A 330 -1.72 -22.45 23.15
C VAL A 330 -2.51 -23.48 23.97
N LEU A 331 -3.60 -24.01 23.40
CA LEU A 331 -4.40 -25.05 24.05
C LEU A 331 -3.58 -26.30 24.35
N LEU A 332 -2.77 -26.77 23.39
CA LEU A 332 -1.87 -27.91 23.60
C LEU A 332 -0.82 -27.66 24.68
N THR A 333 -0.26 -26.45 24.75
CA THR A 333 0.74 -26.08 25.76
C THR A 333 0.11 -26.12 27.16
N ILE A 334 -1.05 -25.49 27.33
CA ILE A 334 -1.79 -25.50 28.61
C ILE A 334 -2.17 -26.94 29.02
N VAL A 335 -2.60 -27.75 28.06
CA VAL A 335 -2.96 -29.15 28.28
C VAL A 335 -1.73 -29.97 28.70
N SER A 336 -0.60 -29.83 28.01
CA SER A 336 0.67 -30.48 28.35
C SER A 336 1.12 -30.15 29.77
N ASP A 337 1.05 -28.86 30.14
CA ASP A 337 1.47 -28.39 31.46
C ASP A 337 0.54 -28.87 32.59
N THR A 338 -0.74 -29.11 32.29
CA THR A 338 -1.76 -29.45 33.31
C THR A 338 -1.97 -30.96 33.47
N THR A 339 -1.82 -31.75 32.39
CA THR A 339 -2.26 -33.18 32.37
C THR A 339 -1.16 -34.19 32.07
N GLY A 340 0.09 -33.74 31.87
CA GLY A 340 1.23 -34.61 31.59
C GLY A 340 1.34 -35.04 30.11
N SER A 341 2.52 -35.53 29.73
CA SER A 341 2.96 -35.61 28.32
C SER A 341 2.21 -36.60 27.44
N GLN A 342 1.65 -37.69 27.98
CA GLN A 342 0.96 -38.70 27.16
C GLN A 342 -0.43 -38.28 26.68
N TRP A 343 -1.22 -37.61 27.52
CA TRP A 343 -2.55 -37.13 27.10
C TRP A 343 -2.43 -35.97 26.12
N ALA A 344 -1.48 -35.06 26.34
CA ALA A 344 -1.14 -34.00 25.40
C ALA A 344 -0.63 -34.52 24.06
N GLY A 345 0.13 -35.63 24.04
CA GLY A 345 0.57 -36.30 22.82
C GLY A 345 -0.61 -36.87 22.00
N GLN A 346 -1.54 -37.57 22.65
CA GLN A 346 -2.74 -38.11 21.99
C GLN A 346 -3.68 -37.00 21.47
N VAL A 347 -3.84 -35.93 22.24
CA VAL A 347 -4.62 -34.75 21.82
C VAL A 347 -3.91 -34.02 20.68
N SER A 348 -2.57 -33.88 20.70
CA SER A 348 -1.79 -33.31 19.61
C SER A 348 -1.95 -34.11 18.32
N GLU A 349 -1.78 -35.44 18.37
CA GLU A 349 -1.92 -36.32 17.20
C GLU A 349 -3.35 -36.29 16.65
N SER A 350 -4.38 -36.28 17.51
CA SER A 350 -5.78 -36.17 17.08
C SER A 350 -6.12 -34.81 16.46
N ILE A 351 -5.53 -33.71 16.98
CA ILE A 351 -5.80 -32.39 16.46
C ILE A 351 -5.00 -32.12 15.19
N GLU A 352 -3.77 -32.62 15.09
CA GLU A 352 -2.98 -32.59 13.85
C GLU A 352 -3.69 -33.31 12.70
N LEU A 353 -4.31 -34.45 12.97
CA LEU A 353 -5.16 -35.17 12.00
C LEU A 353 -6.46 -34.44 11.64
N THR A 354 -6.96 -33.55 12.51
CA THR A 354 -8.19 -32.77 12.30
C THR A 354 -7.90 -31.38 11.68
N LEU A 355 -6.65 -30.90 11.77
CA LEU A 355 -6.23 -29.55 11.40
C LEU A 355 -6.11 -29.28 9.91
N THR A 356 -6.15 -30.30 9.06
CA THR A 356 -6.24 -30.12 7.59
C THR A 356 -7.49 -29.30 7.21
N TYR A 357 -8.52 -29.27 8.08
CA TYR A 357 -9.73 -28.44 7.94
C TYR A 357 -9.95 -27.45 9.10
N GLY A 358 -9.28 -27.64 10.24
CA GLY A 358 -9.56 -26.93 11.50
C GLY A 358 -9.17 -25.45 11.55
N LEU A 359 -8.18 -25.00 10.77
CA LEU A 359 -7.65 -23.63 10.82
C LEU A 359 -8.58 -22.60 10.17
N VAL A 360 -9.27 -23.03 9.10
CA VAL A 360 -10.36 -22.25 8.48
C VAL A 360 -11.58 -22.21 9.40
N ILE A 361 -11.90 -23.34 10.04
CA ILE A 361 -13.04 -23.46 10.96
C ILE A 361 -12.81 -22.66 12.26
N SER A 362 -11.59 -22.64 12.81
CA SER A 362 -11.26 -21.86 14.01
C SER A 362 -11.26 -20.35 13.73
N ALA A 363 -10.74 -19.91 12.57
CA ALA A 363 -10.85 -18.53 12.13
C ALA A 363 -12.32 -18.11 11.91
N LEU A 364 -13.13 -18.97 11.28
CA LEU A 364 -14.57 -18.72 11.10
C LEU A 364 -15.35 -18.73 12.43
N LEU A 365 -15.03 -19.64 13.35
CA LEU A 365 -15.62 -19.67 14.70
C LEU A 365 -15.24 -18.43 15.50
N PHE A 366 -13.97 -18.01 15.45
CA PHE A 366 -13.53 -16.80 16.12
C PHE A 366 -14.22 -15.55 15.56
N LEU A 367 -14.31 -15.42 14.23
CA LEU A 367 -15.04 -14.33 13.58
C LEU A 367 -16.54 -14.37 13.91
N SER A 368 -17.14 -15.56 13.98
CA SER A 368 -18.54 -15.75 14.37
C SER A 368 -18.77 -15.34 15.83
N ILE A 369 -17.90 -15.78 16.75
CA ILE A 369 -17.93 -15.38 18.17
C ILE A 369 -17.75 -13.88 18.30
N MET A 370 -16.81 -13.27 17.58
CA MET A 370 -16.59 -11.83 17.61
C MET A 370 -17.78 -11.04 17.03
N ALA A 371 -18.41 -11.54 15.97
CA ALA A 371 -19.61 -10.96 15.40
C ALA A 371 -20.79 -11.03 16.38
N VAL A 372 -20.93 -12.14 17.10
CA VAL A 372 -21.94 -12.31 18.16
C VAL A 372 -21.65 -11.43 19.37
N LEU A 373 -20.38 -11.30 19.78
CA LEU A 373 -19.93 -10.44 20.87
C LEU A 373 -20.31 -8.96 20.65
N ARG A 374 -20.41 -8.53 19.39
CA ARG A 374 -20.89 -7.18 19.02
C ARG A 374 -22.30 -6.87 19.54
N PHE A 375 -23.15 -7.88 19.67
CA PHE A 375 -24.52 -7.72 20.13
C PHE A 375 -24.65 -7.79 21.66
N PHE A 376 -23.80 -8.57 22.32
CA PHE A 376 -23.84 -8.74 23.78
C PHE A 376 -23.03 -7.70 24.53
N ILE A 377 -21.93 -7.21 23.96
CA ILE A 377 -21.07 -6.22 24.60
C ILE A 377 -21.45 -4.82 24.10
N PRO A 378 -21.93 -3.91 24.96
CA PRO A 378 -22.22 -2.54 24.59
C PRO A 378 -20.91 -1.76 24.43
N TRP A 379 -20.22 -1.98 23.31
CA TRP A 379 -18.89 -1.43 23.02
C TRP A 379 -18.82 0.10 23.17
N GLN A 380 -19.92 0.81 22.89
CA GLN A 380 -20.04 2.25 23.11
C GLN A 380 -19.87 2.63 24.60
N ARG A 381 -20.41 1.83 25.52
CA ARG A 381 -20.27 2.06 26.97
C ARG A 381 -18.89 1.68 27.49
N VAL A 382 -18.32 0.59 26.98
CA VAL A 382 -16.96 0.16 27.34
C VAL A 382 -15.94 1.22 26.94
N ILE A 383 -16.03 1.73 25.70
CA ILE A 383 -15.17 2.80 25.20
C ILE A 383 -15.40 4.09 26.00
N GLY A 384 -16.66 4.46 26.29
CA GLY A 384 -16.97 5.62 27.13
C GLY A 384 -16.41 5.51 28.55
N PHE A 385 -16.37 4.31 29.12
CA PHE A 385 -15.77 4.05 30.43
C PHE A 385 -14.24 4.18 30.40
N ILE A 386 -13.58 3.66 29.35
CA ILE A 386 -12.14 3.81 29.16
C ILE A 386 -11.77 5.29 28.97
N GLN A 387 -12.51 6.01 28.13
CA GLN A 387 -12.28 7.45 27.89
C GLN A 387 -12.49 8.29 29.16
N SER A 388 -13.48 7.97 30.00
CA SER A 388 -13.68 8.69 31.26
C SER A 388 -12.57 8.45 32.28
N ARG A 389 -11.94 7.26 32.27
CA ARG A 389 -10.76 6.94 33.09
C ARG A 389 -9.50 7.66 32.60
N THR A 390 -9.28 7.72 31.29
CA THR A 390 -8.12 8.41 30.68
C THR A 390 -8.22 9.93 30.79
N ASN A 391 -9.41 10.52 30.68
CA ASN A 391 -9.58 11.96 30.88
C ASN A 391 -9.47 12.38 32.34
N ARG A 392 -9.80 11.49 33.30
CA ARG A 392 -9.62 11.77 34.74
C ARG A 392 -8.16 11.99 35.12
N THR A 393 -7.25 11.26 34.48
CA THR A 393 -5.80 11.36 34.72
C THR A 393 -5.18 12.62 34.12
N ALA A 394 -5.77 13.20 33.07
CA ALA A 394 -5.31 14.47 32.51
C ALA A 394 -5.67 15.67 33.41
N VAL A 395 -6.85 15.64 34.06
CA VAL A 395 -7.34 16.73 34.93
C VAL A 395 -6.59 16.81 36.26
N GLU A 396 -6.07 15.69 36.77
CA GLU A 396 -5.24 15.67 38.00
C GLU A 396 -3.79 16.14 37.79
N SER A 397 -3.38 16.45 36.56
CA SER A 397 -1.99 16.83 36.24
C SER A 397 -1.76 18.33 35.96
N GLU A 398 -2.80 19.17 36.00
CA GLU A 398 -2.59 20.62 36.05
C GLU A 398 -2.41 21.07 37.50
N PRO A 399 -1.23 21.61 37.88
CA PRO A 399 -1.11 22.25 39.17
C PRO A 399 -1.98 23.51 39.12
N THR A 400 -3.03 23.52 39.94
CA THR A 400 -3.76 24.74 40.29
C THR A 400 -2.74 25.79 40.73
N LYS A 401 -2.44 26.74 39.84
CA LYS A 401 -1.79 27.99 40.23
C LYS A 401 -2.80 28.75 41.08
N ASP A 402 -2.53 28.76 42.36
CA ASP A 402 -3.24 29.53 43.38
C ASP A 402 -3.17 31.01 42.98
N PHE A 403 -4.29 31.58 42.52
CA PHE A 403 -4.42 33.02 42.24
C PHE A 403 -4.71 33.79 43.54
N ALA A 404 -3.93 33.49 44.58
CA ALA A 404 -3.99 34.15 45.88
C ALA A 404 -2.59 34.34 46.46
N GLN A 405 -1.69 34.97 45.69
CA GLN A 405 -0.58 35.78 46.20
C GLN A 405 0.14 36.49 45.05
N LEU A 406 0.11 37.83 45.12
CA LEU A 406 0.77 38.87 44.31
C LEU A 406 0.10 39.30 43.00
#